data_AF-A0A3D2DM46-F1
#
_entry.id   AF-A0A3D2DM46-F1
#
_cell.length_a   1.000
_cell.length_b   1.000
_cell.length_c   1.000
_cell.angle_alpha   90.00
_cell.angle_beta   90.00
_cell.angle_gamma   90.00
#
_symmetry.space_group_name_H-M   'P 1'
#
loop_
_entity.id
_entity.type
_entity.pdbx_description
1 polymer ?
#
loop_
_entity_poly.entity_id
_entity_poly.type
_entity_poly.pdbx_seq_one_letter_code
_entity_poly.pdbx_strand_id
1 'polypeptide(L)'
;YEDMGYFAPEYKRTIPKYAKRIGIVTARTGAAIKDIIKNAYERNPYVELYLYSVLVQGKDAKYSIAKGLKYVDSMGYDCIIVGRGGGSIEDLWAFNEP
;
A
#
# COMPACT_ATOMS: atom_id res chain seq x y z
N TYR A 1 -11.81 13.62 10.48
CA TYR A 1 -11.55 12.94 9.20
C TYR A 1 -12.83 12.74 8.38
N GLU A 2 -13.96 12.32 8.96
CA GLU A 2 -15.25 12.25 8.25
C GLU A 2 -15.67 13.59 7.65
N ASP A 3 -15.72 14.65 8.45
CA ASP A 3 -16.08 16.00 7.98
C ASP A 3 -15.06 16.59 6.98
N MET A 4 -13.85 16.03 6.90
CA MET A 4 -12.82 16.43 5.93
C MET A 4 -13.01 15.76 4.57
N GLY A 5 -14.00 14.87 4.42
CA GLY A 5 -14.31 14.18 3.17
C GLY A 5 -13.36 13.05 2.79
N TYR A 6 -12.41 12.65 3.64
CA TYR A 6 -11.42 11.59 3.32
C TYR A 6 -12.05 10.21 3.07
N PHE A 7 -13.25 10.01 3.62
CA PHE A 7 -14.03 8.78 3.43
C PHE A 7 -15.17 8.93 2.43
N ALA A 8 -15.33 10.11 1.82
CA ALA A 8 -16.47 10.39 0.97
C ALA A 8 -16.51 9.41 -0.23
N PRO A 9 -17.67 8.76 -0.49
CA PRO A 9 -17.80 7.76 -1.54
C PRO A 9 -17.38 8.24 -2.93
N GLU A 10 -17.58 9.53 -3.23
CA GLU A 10 -17.23 10.15 -4.52
C GLU A 10 -15.73 10.11 -4.84
N TYR A 11 -14.86 9.97 -3.83
CA TYR A 11 -13.41 9.84 -4.03
C TYR A 11 -12.97 8.37 -4.14
N LYS A 12 -13.86 7.41 -3.88
CA LYS A 12 -13.50 5.98 -3.91
C LYS A 12 -13.42 5.48 -5.35
N ARG A 13 -12.27 4.87 -5.68
CA ARG A 13 -12.04 4.21 -6.97
C ARG A 13 -12.44 2.73 -6.86
N THR A 14 -13.05 2.18 -7.90
CA THR A 14 -13.36 0.74 -7.98
C THR A 14 -12.07 -0.05 -8.07
N ILE A 15 -11.95 -1.11 -7.27
CA ILE A 15 -10.82 -2.05 -7.36
C ILE A 15 -11.06 -2.99 -8.54
N PRO A 16 -10.12 -3.12 -9.49
CA PRO A 16 -10.27 -4.04 -10.62
C PRO A 16 -10.42 -5.49 -10.15
N LYS A 17 -11.34 -6.23 -10.77
CA LYS A 17 -11.54 -7.66 -10.47
C LYS A 17 -10.33 -8.52 -10.85
N TYR A 18 -9.57 -8.10 -11.86
CA TYR A 18 -8.40 -8.80 -12.37
C TYR A 18 -7.24 -7.82 -12.57
N ALA A 19 -6.50 -7.53 -11.51
CA ALA A 19 -5.30 -6.71 -11.59
C ALA A 19 -4.17 -7.50 -12.27
N LYS A 20 -3.53 -6.86 -13.26
CA LYS A 20 -2.36 -7.38 -13.98
C LYS A 20 -1.07 -6.76 -13.47
N ARG A 21 -1.12 -5.49 -13.06
CA ARG A 21 0.04 -4.73 -12.56
C ARG A 21 -0.30 -4.11 -11.22
N ILE A 22 0.40 -4.51 -10.17
CA ILE A 22 0.15 -4.09 -8.79
C ILE A 22 1.37 -3.35 -8.25
N GLY A 23 1.15 -2.11 -7.82
CA GLY A 23 2.13 -1.36 -7.05
C GLY A 23 2.07 -1.76 -5.58
N ILE A 24 3.21 -1.94 -4.94
CA ILE A 24 3.32 -2.31 -3.52
C ILE A 24 4.15 -1.24 -2.81
N VAL A 25 3.57 -0.65 -1.77
CA VAL A 25 4.19 0.34 -0.89
C VAL A 25 4.28 -0.25 0.51
N THR A 26 5.43 -0.85 0.83
CA THR A 26 5.68 -1.47 2.14
C THR A 26 7.19 -1.56 2.40
N ALA A 27 7.60 -2.12 3.54
CA ALA A 27 9.01 -2.38 3.83
C ALA A 27 9.55 -3.50 2.92
N ARG A 28 10.79 -3.35 2.43
CA ARG A 28 11.46 -4.38 1.63
C ARG A 28 11.68 -5.71 2.36
N THR A 29 11.65 -5.69 3.68
CA THR A 29 11.82 -6.86 4.53
C THR A 29 10.61 -7.07 5.43
N GLY A 30 10.42 -8.29 5.91
CA GLY A 30 9.35 -8.67 6.83
C GLY A 30 8.34 -9.64 6.24
N ALA A 31 7.32 -9.99 7.04
CA ALA A 31 6.29 -10.95 6.66
C ALA A 31 5.36 -10.40 5.59
N ALA A 32 4.93 -9.13 5.70
CA ALA A 32 3.94 -8.56 4.78
C ALA A 32 4.32 -8.64 3.30
N ILE A 33 5.54 -8.27 2.93
CA ILE A 33 5.96 -8.37 1.52
C ILE A 33 6.01 -9.82 1.03
N LYS A 34 6.43 -10.77 1.89
CA LYS A 34 6.45 -12.19 1.55
C LYS A 34 5.02 -12.73 1.37
N ASP A 35 4.10 -12.33 2.24
CA ASP A 35 2.70 -12.73 2.17
C ASP A 35 2.02 -12.14 0.94
N ILE A 36 2.29 -10.88 0.60
CA ILE A 36 1.77 -10.24 -0.63
C ILE A 36 2.26 -11.00 -1.85
N ILE A 37 3.57 -11.22 -1.97
CA ILE A 37 4.18 -11.92 -3.11
C ILE A 37 3.60 -13.33 -3.25
N LYS A 38 3.56 -14.10 -2.15
CA LYS A 38 3.04 -15.47 -2.15
C LYS A 38 1.59 -15.51 -2.61
N ASN A 39 0.71 -14.74 -1.96
CA ASN A 39 -0.72 -14.75 -2.28
C ASN A 39 -1.01 -14.24 -3.70
N ALA A 40 -0.25 -13.25 -4.18
CA ALA A 40 -0.42 -12.71 -5.52
C ALA A 40 -0.09 -13.77 -6.58
N TYR A 41 1.05 -14.45 -6.46
CA TYR A 41 1.45 -15.50 -7.41
C TYR A 41 0.62 -16.79 -7.31
N GLU A 42 0.15 -17.16 -6.12
CA GLU A 42 -0.77 -18.29 -5.95
C GLU A 42 -2.12 -18.06 -6.66
N ARG A 43 -2.58 -16.81 -6.73
CA ARG A 43 -3.85 -16.44 -7.39
C ARG A 43 -3.70 -16.13 -8.87
N ASN A 44 -2.59 -15.51 -9.26
CA ASN A 44 -2.29 -15.17 -10.65
C ASN A 44 -0.76 -15.19 -10.87
N PRO A 45 -0.19 -16.25 -11.47
CA PRO A 45 1.24 -16.35 -11.69
C PRO A 45 1.79 -15.30 -12.69
N TYR A 46 0.93 -14.64 -13.46
CA TYR A 46 1.30 -13.64 -14.46
C TYR A 46 1.18 -12.19 -13.96
N VAL A 47 0.86 -11.98 -12.68
CA VAL A 47 0.77 -10.64 -12.12
C VAL A 47 2.15 -9.98 -12.04
N GLU A 48 2.25 -8.74 -12.50
CA GLU A 48 3.43 -7.89 -12.34
C GLU A 48 3.34 -7.19 -10.98
N LEU A 49 4.36 -7.38 -10.14
CA LEU A 49 4.48 -6.74 -8.84
C LEU A 49 5.63 -5.73 -8.86
N TYR A 50 5.35 -4.50 -8.47
CA TYR A 50 6.35 -3.46 -8.31
C TYR A 50 6.44 -3.01 -6.86
N LEU A 51 7.60 -3.19 -6.22
CA LEU A 51 7.81 -2.77 -4.84
C LEU A 51 8.53 -1.42 -4.77
N TYR A 52 7.86 -0.43 -4.18
CA TYR A 52 8.49 0.78 -3.66
C TYR A 52 8.70 0.64 -2.15
N SER A 53 9.95 0.52 -1.72
CA SER A 53 10.28 0.34 -0.30
C SER A 53 10.08 1.62 0.49
N VAL A 54 9.34 1.55 1.60
CA VAL A 54 9.10 2.68 2.51
C VAL A 54 9.39 2.31 3.96
N LEU A 55 9.53 3.34 4.80
CA LEU A 55 9.42 3.19 6.25
C LEU A 55 7.95 2.92 6.60
N VAL A 56 7.71 1.92 7.44
CA VAL A 56 6.35 1.51 7.85
C VAL A 56 6.09 1.68 9.34
N GLN A 57 7.05 2.25 10.07
CA GLN A 57 7.00 2.53 11.50
C GLN A 57 7.91 3.71 11.85
N GLY A 58 7.67 4.32 13.00
CA GLY A 58 8.39 5.50 13.46
C GLY A 58 7.88 6.80 12.84
N LYS A 59 8.37 7.93 13.39
CA LYS A 59 7.89 9.30 13.09
C LYS A 59 7.95 9.71 11.62
N ASP A 60 8.86 9.11 10.85
CA ASP A 60 9.10 9.45 9.44
C ASP A 60 8.32 8.56 8.46
N ALA A 61 7.61 7.55 8.97
CA ALA A 61 6.85 6.61 8.15
C ALA A 61 5.76 7.29 7.33
N LYS A 62 4.98 8.22 7.90
CA LYS A 62 3.95 8.98 7.17
C LYS A 62 4.49 9.66 5.91
N TYR A 63 5.63 10.32 6.00
CA TYR A 63 6.25 11.04 4.88
C TYR A 63 6.79 10.05 3.84
N SER A 64 7.38 8.93 4.30
CA SER A 64 7.87 7.87 3.43
C SER A 64 6.74 7.20 2.64
N ILE A 65 5.65 6.85 3.32
CA ILE A 65 4.45 6.23 2.75
C ILE A 65 3.78 7.18 1.75
N ALA A 66 3.55 8.45 2.13
CA ALA A 66 2.92 9.44 1.26
C ALA A 66 3.74 9.67 -0.04
N LYS A 67 5.07 9.76 0.08
CA LYS A 67 5.97 9.85 -1.07
C LYS A 67 5.90 8.60 -1.96
N GLY A 68 5.92 7.41 -1.36
CA GLY A 68 5.81 6.15 -2.07
C GLY A 68 4.49 6.01 -2.82
N LEU A 69 3.37 6.33 -2.16
CA LEU A 69 2.04 6.33 -2.77
C LEU A 69 1.96 7.28 -3.97
N LYS A 70 2.42 8.52 -3.82
CA LYS A 70 2.43 9.51 -4.92
C LYS A 70 3.26 9.03 -6.11
N TYR A 71 4.43 8.44 -5.84
CA TYR A 71 5.28 7.89 -6.89
C TYR A 71 4.59 6.73 -7.61
N VAL A 72 4.08 5.75 -6.86
CA VAL A 72 3.46 4.55 -7.45
C VAL A 72 2.17 4.87 -8.20
N ASP A 73 1.32 5.78 -7.69
CA ASP A 73 0.12 6.24 -8.39
C ASP A 73 0.46 6.89 -9.75
N SER A 74 1.58 7.63 -9.83
CA SER A 74 2.04 8.23 -11.09
C SER A 74 2.48 7.23 -12.16
N MET A 75 2.70 5.96 -11.80
CA MET A 75 3.16 4.90 -12.71
C MET A 75 2.01 4.14 -13.39
N GLY A 76 0.75 4.43 -13.03
CA GLY A 76 -0.43 3.84 -13.67
C GLY A 76 -0.59 2.34 -13.43
N TYR A 77 -0.36 1.86 -12.21
CA TYR A 77 -0.70 0.49 -11.80
C TYR A 77 -2.21 0.31 -11.66
N ASP A 78 -2.71 -0.91 -11.85
CA ASP A 78 -4.15 -1.22 -11.76
C ASP A 78 -4.69 -1.01 -10.34
N CYS A 79 -3.85 -1.32 -9.34
CA CYS A 79 -4.10 -1.02 -7.94
C CYS A 79 -2.78 -0.89 -7.17
N ILE A 80 -2.89 -0.35 -5.96
CA ILE A 80 -1.77 -0.18 -5.05
C ILE A 80 -2.10 -0.89 -3.73
N ILE A 81 -1.20 -1.75 -3.28
CA ILE A 81 -1.23 -2.34 -1.94
C ILE A 81 -0.28 -1.53 -1.07
N VAL A 82 -0.82 -0.92 -0.01
CA VAL A 82 -0.03 -0.25 1.02
C VAL A 82 -0.24 -0.97 2.34
N GLY A 83 0.83 -1.24 3.07
CA GLY A 83 0.72 -1.99 4.32
C GLY A 83 2.04 -2.18 5.03
N ARG A 84 1.97 -2.86 6.17
CA ARG A 84 3.12 -3.24 7.01
C ARG A 84 2.96 -4.67 7.51
N GLY A 85 4.03 -5.29 7.99
CA GLY A 85 3.99 -6.63 8.60
C GLY A 85 4.37 -6.60 10.06
N GLY A 86 3.54 -7.18 10.94
CA GLY A 86 3.77 -7.22 12.40
C GLY A 86 3.80 -5.83 13.04
N GLY A 87 4.14 -5.78 14.34
CA GLY A 87 4.27 -4.55 15.16
C GLY A 87 3.03 -4.22 15.99
N SER A 88 3.13 -3.20 16.85
CA SER A 88 2.08 -2.87 17.82
C SER A 88 0.96 -2.05 17.17
N ILE A 89 -0.19 -1.86 17.83
CA ILE A 89 -1.28 -1.06 17.27
C ILE A 89 -0.87 0.41 17.09
N GLU A 90 0.03 0.89 17.94
CA GLU A 90 0.58 2.25 17.93
C GLU A 90 1.36 2.53 16.64
N ASP A 91 2.05 1.52 16.09
CA ASP A 91 2.76 1.65 14.81
C ASP A 91 1.80 1.83 13.62
N LEU A 92 0.52 1.46 13.73
CA LEU A 92 -0.48 1.76 12.69
C LEU A 92 -0.79 3.25 12.60
N TRP A 93 -0.43 4.04 13.62
CA TRP A 93 -0.71 5.47 13.63
C TRP A 93 -0.08 6.20 12.45
N ALA A 94 1.07 5.72 11.96
CA ALA A 94 1.74 6.26 10.77
C ALA A 94 0.89 6.22 9.48
N PHE A 95 -0.18 5.42 9.45
CA PHE A 95 -1.13 5.31 8.33
C PHE A 95 -2.36 6.22 8.52
N ASN A 96 -2.50 6.85 9.69
CA ASN A 96 -3.64 7.69 10.08
C ASN A 96 -3.21 9.14 10.38
N GLU A 97 -2.02 9.55 9.93
CA GLU A 97 -1.58 10.94 10.03
C GLU A 97 -2.02 11.75 8.80
N PRO A 98 -2.35 13.05 8.96
CA PRO A 98 -2.72 13.93 7.85
C PRO A 98 -1.61 14.13 6.80
#